data_AF-N6YYN3-F1
#
_entry.id   AF-N6YYN3-F1
#
_cell.length_a   1.000
_cell.length_b   1.000
_cell.length_c   1.000
_cell.angle_alpha   90.00
_cell.angle_beta   90.00
_cell.angle_gamma   90.00
#
_symmetry.space_group_name_H-M   'P 1'
#
loop_
_entity.id
_entity.type
_entity.pdbx_description
1 polymer ?
#
loop_
_entity_poly.entity_id
_entity_poly.type
_entity_poly.pdbx_seq_one_letter_code
_entity_poly.pdbx_strand_id
1 'polypeptide(L)'
;GAPAGAVFRGRRPTGELWTPAFAAAHPGRDWILSRILWLCGEEPGRNRGGEVDTMRRYIYLHGTGDDQPMGVARSHGCVRMRNRDIIELFELVPAGTVVEIVE
;
A
#
# COMPACT_ATOMS: atom_id res chain seq x y z
N GLY A 1 -3.20 13.11 -8.88
CA GLY A 1 -3.33 12.06 -7.85
C GLY A 1 -3.75 12.67 -6.51
N ALA A 2 -3.92 11.85 -5.47
CA ALA A 2 -4.15 12.32 -4.09
C ALA A 2 -2.93 13.09 -3.54
N PRO A 3 -3.06 13.93 -2.50
CA PRO A 3 -1.90 14.57 -1.88
C PRO A 3 -0.97 13.54 -1.19
N ALA A 4 0.29 13.92 -1.00
CA ALA A 4 1.21 13.14 -0.16
C ALA A 4 0.66 13.04 1.27
N GLY A 5 0.75 11.86 1.87
CA GLY A 5 0.17 11.59 3.18
C GLY A 5 -1.35 11.41 3.20
N ALA A 6 -2.05 11.47 2.06
CA ALA A 6 -3.48 11.18 1.99
C ALA A 6 -3.77 9.78 2.55
N VAL A 7 -4.74 9.67 3.46
CA VAL A 7 -5.10 8.39 4.08
C VAL A 7 -6.18 7.70 3.27
N PHE A 8 -6.05 6.38 3.12
CA PHE A 8 -7.00 5.53 2.44
C PHE A 8 -7.59 4.47 3.38
N ARG A 9 -8.84 4.08 3.11
CA ARG A 9 -9.50 2.92 3.74
C ARG A 9 -10.27 2.17 2.66
N GLY A 10 -10.06 0.86 2.55
CA GLY A 10 -10.74 0.05 1.53
C GLY A 10 -10.55 0.58 0.10
N ARG A 11 -9.36 1.10 -0.23
CA ARG A 11 -8.99 1.75 -1.52
C ARG A 11 -9.70 3.08 -1.81
N ARG A 12 -10.41 3.65 -0.83
CA ARG A 12 -11.06 4.96 -0.97
C ARG A 12 -10.29 6.01 -0.15
N PRO A 13 -10.07 7.21 -0.70
CA PRO A 13 -9.52 8.31 0.08
C PRO A 13 -10.49 8.67 1.21
N THR A 14 -9.98 8.91 2.41
CA THR A 14 -10.82 9.28 3.57
C THR A 14 -11.00 10.79 3.71
N GLY A 15 -10.19 11.58 3.01
CA GLY A 15 -10.09 13.03 3.20
C GLY A 15 -9.12 13.43 4.32
N GLU A 16 -8.61 12.48 5.10
CA GLU A 16 -7.62 12.74 6.14
C GLU A 16 -6.20 12.83 5.54
N LEU A 17 -5.36 13.63 6.19
CA LEU A 17 -3.93 13.72 5.92
C LEU A 17 -3.14 13.19 7.11
N TRP A 18 -2.23 12.28 6.84
CA TRP A 18 -1.32 11.74 7.83
C TRP A 18 -0.26 12.78 8.19
N THR A 19 -0.05 12.94 9.50
CA THR A 19 1.09 13.65 10.09
C THR A 19 1.56 12.86 11.31
N PRO A 20 2.81 13.05 11.78
CA PRO A 20 3.27 12.38 13.01
C PRO A 20 2.37 12.66 14.22
N ALA A 21 1.86 13.90 14.36
CA ALA A 21 0.93 14.27 15.42
C ALA A 21 -0.43 13.54 15.28
N PHE A 22 -0.96 13.45 14.05
CA PHE A 22 -2.20 12.73 13.79
C PHE A 22 -2.06 11.22 14.04
N ALA A 23 -0.89 10.65 13.69
CA ALA A 23 -0.56 9.26 13.95
C ALA A 23 -0.48 8.97 15.46
N ALA A 24 0.20 9.83 16.21
CA ALA A 24 0.32 9.72 17.66
C ALA A 24 -1.05 9.80 18.37
N ALA A 25 -2.00 10.59 17.83
CA ALA A 25 -3.36 10.67 18.34
C ALA A 25 -4.22 9.42 18.04
N HIS A 26 -3.81 8.57 17.09
CA HIS A 26 -4.54 7.37 16.68
C HIS A 26 -3.62 6.14 16.70
N PRO A 27 -3.11 5.76 17.89
CA PRO A 27 -2.17 4.64 18.02
C PRO A 27 -2.82 3.32 17.55
N GLY A 28 -2.01 2.46 16.91
CA GLY A 28 -2.44 1.14 16.45
C GLY A 28 -3.27 1.13 15.16
N ARG A 29 -3.59 2.29 14.57
CA ARG A 29 -4.23 2.36 13.26
C ARG A 29 -3.23 1.94 12.16
N ASP A 30 -3.66 1.08 11.24
CA ASP A 30 -2.88 0.75 10.04
C ASP A 30 -3.02 1.88 9.02
N TRP A 31 -1.88 2.37 8.53
CA TRP A 31 -1.80 3.55 7.69
C TRP A 31 -1.52 3.17 6.24
N ILE A 32 -2.48 3.48 5.37
CA ILE A 32 -2.38 3.31 3.92
C ILE A 32 -2.36 4.70 3.32
N LEU A 33 -1.19 5.11 2.84
CA LEU A 33 -0.92 6.52 2.55
C LEU A 33 -0.57 6.77 1.08
N SER A 34 -0.80 8.00 0.65
CA SER A 34 -0.30 8.64 -0.58
C SER A 34 -0.77 8.04 -1.91
N ARG A 35 -0.48 6.77 -2.16
CA ARG A 35 -0.80 6.04 -3.40
C ARG A 35 -1.11 4.58 -3.07
N ILE A 36 -1.92 3.97 -3.93
CA ILE A 36 -2.19 2.54 -3.91
C ILE A 36 -1.97 2.02 -5.33
N LEU A 37 -0.98 1.15 -5.50
CA LEU A 37 -0.79 0.38 -6.73
C LEU A 37 -1.34 -1.02 -6.52
N TRP A 38 -2.45 -1.31 -7.21
CA TRP A 38 -3.19 -2.55 -7.03
C TRP A 38 -2.39 -3.69 -7.63
N LEU A 39 -2.31 -4.80 -6.90
CA LEU A 39 -1.73 -6.03 -7.41
C LEU A 39 -2.85 -7.00 -7.79
N CYS A 40 -2.71 -7.58 -8.98
CA CYS A 40 -3.52 -8.69 -9.46
C CYS A 40 -2.60 -9.89 -9.59
N GLY A 41 -2.90 -10.97 -8.87
CA GLY A 41 -2.12 -12.20 -9.01
C GLY A 41 -2.29 -12.81 -10.39
N GLU A 42 -1.23 -13.40 -10.91
CA GLU A 42 -1.22 -14.02 -12.23
C GLU A 42 -1.28 -15.55 -12.18
N GLU A 43 -1.07 -16.16 -11.01
CA GLU A 43 -0.92 -17.60 -10.81
C GLU A 43 -2.15 -18.21 -10.09
N PRO A 44 -3.00 -18.99 -10.79
CA PRO A 44 -4.17 -19.64 -10.19
C PRO A 44 -3.79 -20.55 -9.02
N GLY A 45 -4.51 -20.43 -7.90
CA GLY A 45 -4.31 -21.26 -6.71
C GLY A 45 -3.08 -20.88 -5.86
N ARG A 46 -2.26 -19.92 -6.31
CA ARG A 46 -1.13 -19.36 -5.54
C ARG A 46 -1.38 -17.91 -5.10
N ASN A 47 -1.72 -17.03 -6.04
CA ASN A 47 -1.98 -15.61 -5.78
C ASN A 47 -3.20 -15.06 -6.54
N ARG A 48 -3.87 -15.91 -7.35
CA ARG A 48 -5.08 -15.61 -8.12
C ARG A 48 -6.19 -16.63 -7.82
N GLY A 49 -7.41 -16.14 -7.60
CA GLY A 49 -8.58 -16.94 -7.30
C GLY A 49 -8.65 -17.48 -5.86
N GLY A 50 -9.85 -17.88 -5.44
CA GLY A 50 -10.11 -18.46 -4.11
C GLY A 50 -9.67 -17.56 -2.94
N GLU A 51 -9.26 -18.21 -1.85
CA GLU A 51 -8.82 -17.56 -0.60
C GLU A 51 -7.40 -16.98 -0.68
N VAL A 52 -6.67 -17.21 -1.77
CA VAL A 52 -5.30 -16.73 -1.96
C VAL A 52 -5.21 -15.51 -2.88
N ASP A 53 -6.34 -15.05 -3.43
CA ASP A 53 -6.39 -13.99 -4.43
C ASP A 53 -5.90 -12.63 -3.89
N THR A 54 -4.77 -12.16 -4.44
CA THR A 54 -4.09 -10.92 -4.03
C THR A 54 -5.02 -9.70 -4.11
N MET A 55 -5.79 -9.61 -5.19
CA MET A 55 -6.68 -8.48 -5.43
C MET A 55 -7.90 -8.54 -4.50
N ARG A 56 -8.50 -9.70 -4.25
CA ARG A 56 -9.64 -9.81 -3.33
C ARG A 56 -9.24 -9.60 -1.88
N ARG A 57 -8.00 -9.94 -1.53
CA ARG A 57 -7.44 -9.79 -0.18
C ARG A 57 -6.91 -8.39 0.13
N TYR A 58 -7.04 -7.43 -0.79
CA TYR A 58 -6.60 -6.05 -0.61
C TYR A 58 -5.08 -5.93 -0.36
N ILE A 59 -4.30 -6.74 -1.07
CA ILE A 59 -2.83 -6.65 -1.07
C ILE A 59 -2.40 -5.69 -2.20
N TYR A 60 -1.55 -4.72 -1.88
CA TYR A 60 -1.04 -3.71 -2.82
C TYR A 60 0.25 -3.05 -2.30
N LEU A 61 0.91 -2.30 -3.18
CA LEU A 61 1.97 -1.37 -2.78
C LEU A 61 1.33 -0.06 -2.33
N HIS A 62 1.78 0.48 -1.19
CA HIS A 62 1.29 1.76 -0.69
C HIS A 62 2.33 2.51 0.15
N GLY A 63 2.07 3.79 0.36
CA GLY A 63 2.85 4.64 1.26
C GLY A 63 2.57 4.31 2.72
N THR A 64 3.56 4.53 3.58
CA THR A 64 3.43 4.37 5.04
C THR A 64 4.06 5.56 5.78
N GLY A 65 3.73 5.69 7.06
CA GLY A 65 4.26 6.76 7.92
C GLY A 65 5.77 6.65 8.11
N ASP A 66 6.44 7.78 8.31
CA ASP A 66 7.89 7.81 8.51
C ASP A 66 8.33 7.16 9.83
N ASP A 67 7.40 7.02 10.77
CA ASP A 67 7.52 6.32 12.05
C ASP A 67 7.57 4.79 11.92
N GLN A 68 7.24 4.25 10.74
CA GLN A 68 7.26 2.80 10.51
C GLN A 68 8.64 2.32 10.01
N PRO A 69 9.09 1.11 10.42
CA PRO A 69 10.36 0.54 9.94
C PRO A 69 10.25 0.06 8.49
N MET A 70 11.33 0.25 7.72
CA MET A 70 11.47 -0.32 6.36
C MET A 70 12.25 -1.63 6.42
N GLY A 71 11.99 -2.53 5.47
CA GLY A 71 12.68 -3.83 5.39
C GLY A 71 12.25 -4.85 6.45
N VAL A 72 11.21 -4.56 7.23
CA VAL A 72 10.68 -5.49 8.26
C VAL A 72 9.27 -5.92 7.86
N ALA A 73 9.03 -7.23 7.85
CA ALA A 73 7.71 -7.81 7.59
C ALA A 73 6.73 -7.45 8.73
N ARG A 74 6.00 -6.34 8.56
CA ARG A 74 4.98 -5.84 9.52
C ARG A 74 3.64 -5.51 8.86
N SER A 75 3.41 -5.97 7.64
CA SER A 75 2.15 -5.77 6.93
C SER A 75 1.27 -7.02 7.02
N HIS A 76 -0.04 -6.84 6.81
CA HIS A 76 -0.99 -7.94 6.63
C HIS A 76 -0.97 -8.52 5.20
N GLY A 77 0.19 -8.44 4.53
CA GLY A 77 0.41 -8.90 3.15
C GLY A 77 0.79 -7.78 2.17
N CYS A 78 0.42 -6.52 2.43
CA CYS A 78 0.80 -5.38 1.59
C CYS A 78 2.31 -5.11 1.56
N VAL A 79 2.77 -4.41 0.52
CA VAL A 79 4.16 -3.92 0.45
C VAL A 79 4.17 -2.44 0.82
N ARG A 80 4.86 -2.10 1.92
CA ARG A 80 4.96 -0.72 2.40
C ARG A 80 6.19 -0.03 1.80
N MET A 81 6.00 1.21 1.35
CA MET A 81 7.05 2.08 0.84
C MET A 81 7.01 3.44 1.55
N ARG A 82 8.10 4.20 1.51
CA ARG A 82 8.05 5.60 1.91
C ARG A 82 7.13 6.38 0.99
N ASN A 83 6.49 7.42 1.54
CA ASN A 83 5.52 8.23 0.80
C ASN A 83 6.11 8.84 -0.47
N ARG A 84 7.35 9.33 -0.41
CA ARG A 84 8.05 9.86 -1.60
C ARG A 84 8.19 8.78 -2.67
N ASP A 85 8.70 7.61 -2.30
CA ASP A 85 9.08 6.56 -3.24
C ASP A 85 7.85 5.93 -3.91
N ILE A 86 6.74 5.73 -3.20
CA ILE A 86 5.49 5.24 -3.83
C ILE A 86 4.85 6.28 -4.75
N ILE A 87 4.98 7.58 -4.43
CA ILE A 87 4.48 8.66 -5.28
C ILE A 87 5.28 8.67 -6.59
N GLU A 88 6.60 8.60 -6.50
CA GLU A 88 7.47 8.51 -7.67
C GLU A 88 7.15 7.27 -8.51
N LEU A 89 7.11 6.09 -7.89
CA LEU A 89 6.79 4.83 -8.58
C LEU A 89 5.44 4.92 -9.31
N PHE A 90 4.41 5.50 -8.67
CA PHE A 90 3.09 5.66 -9.27
C PHE A 90 3.10 6.49 -10.56
N GLU A 91 3.95 7.52 -10.65
CA GLU A 91 4.06 8.33 -11.86
C GLU A 91 4.91 7.64 -12.95
N LEU A 92 5.79 6.71 -12.56
CA LEU A 92 6.68 5.99 -13.49
C LEU A 92 6.06 4.76 -14.14
N VAL A 93 5.11 4.09 -13.49
CA VAL A 93 4.59 2.78 -13.96
C VAL A 93 3.14 2.87 -14.43
N PRO A 94 2.83 2.46 -15.68
CA PRO A 94 1.45 2.32 -16.13
C PRO A 94 0.76 1.09 -15.51
N ALA A 95 -0.57 1.06 -15.59
CA ALA A 95 -1.33 -0.14 -15.23
C ALA A 95 -0.93 -1.32 -16.15
N GLY A 96 -0.77 -2.51 -15.57
CA GLY A 96 -0.31 -3.70 -16.28
C GLY A 96 1.22 -3.89 -16.27
N THR A 97 1.98 -2.98 -15.66
CA THR A 97 3.39 -3.25 -15.34
C THR A 97 3.50 -4.50 -14.46
N VAL A 98 4.30 -5.46 -14.92
CA VAL A 98 4.56 -6.71 -14.20
C VAL A 98 5.32 -6.42 -12.92
N VAL A 99 4.90 -7.05 -11.83
CA VAL A 99 5.57 -7.00 -10.53
C VAL A 99 5.99 -8.41 -10.16
N GLU A 100 7.29 -8.65 -10.09
CA GLU A 100 7.85 -9.90 -9.61
C GLU A 100 8.21 -9.76 -8.13
N ILE A 101 7.75 -10.71 -7.29
CA ILE A 101 8.07 -10.77 -5.87
C ILE A 101 9.00 -11.96 -5.67
N VAL A 102 10.25 -11.68 -5.30
CA VAL A 102 11.33 -12.66 -5.09
C VAL A 102 11.81 -12.62 -3.64
N GLU A 103 12.50 -13.69 -3.22
CA GLU A 103 13.17 -13.80 -1.91
C GLU A 103 14.57 -13.18 -1.90
#